data_AF-A0A957M5I6-F1
#
_entry.id   AF-A0A957M5I6-F1
#
_cell.length_a   1.000
_cell.length_b   1.000
_cell.length_c   1.000
_cell.angle_alpha   90.00
_cell.angle_beta   90.00
_cell.angle_gamma   90.00
#
_symmetry.space_group_name_H-M   'P 1'
#
loop_
_entity.id
_entity.type
_entity.pdbx_description
1 polymer ?
#
loop_
_entity_poly.entity_id
_entity_poly.type
_entity_poly.pdbx_seq_one_letter_code
_entity_poly.pdbx_strand_id
1 'polypeptide(L)'
;VFTHLVTQGDDGSAQVVAGADSRPGAGSLPTTRWQPGWRILDEYQIVLPDDLPPGEYALRAGLYAPDGMRLPDAGEGFELGEVRLE
;
A
#
# COMPACT_ATOMS: atom_id res chain seq x y z
N VAL A 1 5.29 0.33 5.97
CA VAL A 1 4.07 -0.13 5.32
C VAL A 1 3.84 0.78 4.14
N PHE A 2 3.49 0.21 3.01
CA PHE A 2 2.97 0.97 1.89
C PHE A 2 1.49 0.65 1.71
N THR A 3 0.74 1.63 1.25
CA THR A 3 -0.64 1.48 0.81
C THR A 3 -0.81 2.29 -0.46
N HIS A 4 -0.94 1.60 -1.58
CA HIS A 4 -0.88 2.19 -2.92
C HIS A 4 -2.16 1.91 -3.67
N LEU A 5 -2.66 2.94 -4.35
CA LEU A 5 -3.65 2.83 -5.40
C LEU A 5 -2.89 2.65 -6.71
N VAL A 6 -3.19 1.59 -7.45
CA VAL A 6 -2.48 1.25 -8.68
C VAL A 6 -3.43 1.10 -9.87
N THR A 7 -2.92 1.45 -11.04
CA THR A 7 -3.53 1.15 -12.34
C THR A 7 -2.57 0.29 -13.16
N GLN A 8 -3.03 -0.23 -14.30
CA GLN A 8 -2.18 -0.91 -15.26
C GLN A 8 -1.68 0.07 -16.31
N GLY A 9 -0.37 0.16 -16.49
CA GLY A 9 0.26 0.93 -17.56
C GLY A 9 0.14 0.25 -18.93
N ASP A 10 0.48 0.99 -19.97
CA ASP A 10 0.40 0.52 -21.38
C ASP A 10 1.29 -0.70 -21.66
N ASP A 11 2.37 -0.87 -20.90
CA ASP A 11 3.28 -2.01 -20.97
C ASP A 11 2.83 -3.22 -20.13
N GLY A 12 1.66 -3.13 -19.50
CA GLY A 12 1.11 -4.14 -18.60
C GLY A 12 1.69 -4.11 -17.18
N SER A 13 2.59 -3.18 -16.87
CA SER A 13 3.13 -3.03 -15.51
C SER A 13 2.14 -2.30 -14.59
N ALA A 14 2.13 -2.65 -13.31
CA ALA A 14 1.36 -1.88 -12.33
C ALA A 14 2.04 -0.53 -12.08
N GLN A 15 1.27 0.55 -12.20
CA GLN A 15 1.71 1.91 -11.92
C GLN A 15 0.99 2.46 -10.69
N VAL A 16 1.77 2.98 -9.74
CA VAL A 16 1.23 3.65 -8.54
C VAL A 16 0.75 5.05 -8.95
N VAL A 17 -0.53 5.33 -8.74
CA VAL A 17 -1.15 6.63 -9.06
C VAL A 17 -1.37 7.49 -7.82
N ALA A 18 -1.55 6.87 -6.65
CA ALA A 18 -1.66 7.53 -5.36
C ALA A 18 -1.23 6.57 -4.26
N GLY A 19 -0.84 7.08 -3.10
CA GLY A 19 -0.52 6.20 -1.98
C GLY A 19 0.09 6.89 -0.78
N ALA A 20 0.35 6.09 0.25
CA ALA A 20 1.03 6.50 1.46
C ALA A 20 2.03 5.43 1.92
N ASP A 21 3.20 5.90 2.35
CA ASP A 21 4.24 5.08 2.94
C ASP A 21 4.52 5.58 4.36
N SER A 22 4.38 4.71 5.35
CA SER A 22 4.63 5.09 6.74
C SER A 22 5.19 3.93 7.56
N ARG A 23 5.80 4.27 8.70
CA ARG A 23 6.12 3.27 9.73
C ARG A 23 4.81 2.82 10.39
N PRO A 24 4.68 1.52 10.75
CA PRO A 24 3.42 1.04 11.30
C PRO A 24 2.99 1.75 12.58
N GLY A 25 1.67 1.85 12.77
CA GLY A 25 1.01 2.55 13.86
C GLY A 25 1.32 4.04 13.86
N ALA A 26 1.30 4.69 12.69
CA ALA A 26 1.77 6.08 12.52
C ALA A 26 3.17 6.35 13.11
N GLY A 27 4.05 5.35 13.08
CA GLY A 27 5.39 5.40 13.67
C GLY A 27 5.48 5.07 15.16
N SER A 28 4.35 4.94 15.86
CA SER A 28 4.33 4.59 17.28
C SER A 28 4.34 3.08 17.55
N LEU A 29 4.41 2.22 16.54
CA LEU A 29 4.45 0.75 16.71
C LEU A 29 5.38 0.05 15.70
N PRO A 30 6.71 0.19 15.82
CA PRO A 30 7.67 -0.45 14.92
C PRO A 30 7.53 -1.98 14.95
N THR A 31 7.78 -2.61 13.80
CA THR A 31 7.67 -4.07 13.60
C THR A 31 8.55 -4.89 14.53
N THR A 32 9.63 -4.32 15.07
CA THR A 32 10.52 -4.98 16.06
C THR A 32 9.85 -5.27 17.40
N ARG A 33 8.71 -4.62 17.70
CA ARG A 33 7.93 -4.87 18.93
C ARG A 33 6.81 -5.87 18.74
N TRP A 34 6.52 -6.27 17.51
CA TRP A 34 5.40 -7.15 17.23
C TRP A 34 5.68 -8.54 17.79
N GLN A 35 4.64 -9.19 18.31
CA GLN A 35 4.71 -10.59 18.72
C GLN A 35 3.80 -11.44 17.82
N PRO A 36 4.14 -12.72 17.60
CA PRO A 36 3.27 -13.64 16.87
C PRO A 36 1.84 -13.65 17.44
N GLY A 37 0.84 -13.58 16.56
CA GLY A 37 -0.57 -13.57 16.92
C GLY A 37 -1.15 -12.20 17.29
N TRP A 38 -0.33 -11.15 17.37
CA TRP A 38 -0.86 -9.79 17.54
C TRP A 38 -1.64 -9.35 16.31
N ARG A 39 -2.77 -8.69 16.55
CA ARG A 39 -3.55 -7.99 15.52
C ARG A 39 -3.35 -6.49 15.76
N ILE A 40 -2.86 -5.81 14.74
CA ILE A 40 -2.54 -4.39 14.81
C ILE A 40 -3.53 -3.67 13.90
N LEU A 41 -4.25 -2.72 14.48
CA LEU A 41 -5.06 -1.77 13.73
C LEU A 41 -4.17 -0.58 13.38
N ASP A 42 -4.18 -0.19 12.12
CA ASP A 42 -3.40 0.92 11.59
C ASP A 42 -4.18 1.59 10.47
N GLU A 43 -4.09 2.91 10.38
CA GLU A 43 -4.90 3.73 9.47
C GLU A 43 -4.00 4.49 8.50
N TYR A 44 -4.33 4.42 7.21
CA TYR A 44 -3.58 5.06 6.14
C TYR A 44 -4.53 5.96 5.35
N GLN A 45 -4.15 7.23 5.23
CA GLN A 45 -4.85 8.19 4.39
C GLN A 45 -4.13 8.30 3.05
N ILE A 46 -4.87 8.05 1.97
CA ILE A 46 -4.38 8.25 0.60
C ILE A 46 -5.00 9.53 0.08
N VAL A 47 -4.16 10.51 -0.22
CA VAL A 47 -4.58 11.74 -0.90
C VAL A 47 -4.60 11.45 -2.40
N LEU A 48 -5.75 11.62 -3.03
CA LEU A 48 -5.90 11.42 -4.47
C LEU A 48 -5.51 12.70 -5.22
N PRO A 49 -4.77 12.60 -6.35
CA PRO A 49 -4.58 13.72 -7.26
C PRO A 49 -5.92 14.24 -7.81
N ASP A 50 -6.07 15.56 -7.93
CA ASP A 50 -7.29 16.18 -8.46
C ASP A 50 -7.53 15.85 -9.94
N ASP A 51 -6.48 15.47 -10.67
CA ASP A 51 -6.50 15.08 -12.08
C ASP A 51 -6.57 13.56 -12.28
N LEU A 52 -6.75 12.78 -11.21
CA LEU A 52 -6.91 11.34 -11.30
C LEU A 52 -8.24 11.00 -12.01
N PRO A 53 -8.21 10.31 -13.17
CA PRO A 53 -9.44 10.02 -13.90
C PRO A 53 -10.39 9.11 -13.12
N PRO A 54 -11.73 9.25 -13.30
CA PRO A 54 -12.68 8.25 -12.85
C PRO A 54 -12.35 6.87 -13.45
N GLY A 55 -12.56 5.82 -12.68
CA GLY A 55 -12.17 4.47 -13.12
C GLY A 55 -11.99 3.48 -11.97
N GLU A 56 -11.51 2.29 -12.33
CA GLU A 56 -11.22 1.21 -11.40
C GLU A 56 -9.71 1.14 -11.15
N TYR A 57 -9.36 1.00 -9.88
CA TYR A 57 -7.99 0.94 -9.41
C TYR A 57 -7.85 -0.19 -8.40
N ALA A 58 -6.71 -0.86 -8.38
CA ALA A 58 -6.43 -1.85 -7.34
C ALA A 58 -5.80 -1.16 -6.11
N LEU A 59 -6.32 -1.46 -4.93
CA LEU A 59 -5.72 -1.06 -3.67
C LEU A 59 -4.78 -2.16 -3.18
N ARG A 60 -3.52 -1.82 -2.96
CA ARG A 60 -2.48 -2.75 -2.53
C ARG A 60 -1.81 -2.27 -1.26
N ALA A 61 -1.42 -3.21 -0.39
CA ALA A 61 -0.67 -2.91 0.82
C ALA A 61 0.40 -3.95 1.13
N GLY A 62 1.47 -3.54 1.78
CA GLY A 62 2.55 -4.44 2.17
C GLY A 62 3.55 -3.81 3.13
N LEU A 63 4.56 -4.59 3.48
CA LEU A 63 5.63 -4.18 4.39
C LEU A 63 6.94 -3.96 3.64
N TYR A 64 7.84 -3.24 4.28
CA TYR A 64 9.23 -3.16 3.85
C TYR A 64 10.08 -3.99 4.82
N ALA A 65 10.96 -4.82 4.27
CA ALA A 65 12.05 -5.44 4.98
C ALA A 65 13.10 -4.37 5.39
N PRO A 66 14.00 -4.68 6.34
CA PRO A 66 15.02 -3.72 6.79
C PRO A 66 15.96 -3.20 5.69
N ASP A 67 16.16 -3.97 4.63
CA ASP A 67 16.96 -3.61 3.45
C ASP A 67 16.17 -2.79 2.41
N GLY A 68 14.89 -2.50 2.67
CA GLY A 68 14.00 -1.76 1.79
C GLY A 68 13.26 -2.62 0.77
N MET A 69 13.46 -3.94 0.75
CA MET A 69 12.70 -4.83 -0.13
C MET A 69 11.23 -4.89 0.30
N ARG A 70 10.29 -4.93 -0.66
CA ARG A 70 8.86 -5.10 -0.37
C ARG A 70 8.56 -6.54 0.01
N LEU A 71 7.76 -6.74 1.04
CA LEU A 71 7.27 -8.05 1.50
C LEU A 71 5.80 -8.23 1.10
N PRO A 72 5.32 -9.46 0.85
CA PRO A 72 6.01 -10.74 1.04
C PRO A 72 6.99 -11.15 -0.08
N ASP A 73 6.78 -10.74 -1.33
CA ASP A 73 7.44 -11.36 -2.49
C ASP A 73 8.33 -10.40 -3.30
N ALA A 74 9.10 -9.53 -2.63
CA ALA A 74 9.95 -8.52 -3.30
C ALA A 74 9.18 -7.64 -4.31
N GLY A 75 7.85 -7.54 -4.17
CA GLY A 75 6.95 -7.19 -5.27
C GLY A 75 5.82 -6.26 -4.87
N GLU A 76 4.62 -6.57 -5.35
CA GLU A 76 3.46 -5.68 -5.36
C GLU A 76 2.71 -5.59 -4.02
N GLY A 77 3.07 -6.43 -3.04
CA GLY A 77 2.34 -6.56 -1.79
C GLY A 77 1.11 -7.45 -1.92
N PHE A 78 0.14 -7.25 -1.03
CA PHE A 78 -1.16 -7.87 -1.11
C PHE A 78 -2.16 -6.92 -1.76
N GLU A 79 -2.95 -7.45 -2.69
CA GLU A 79 -4.14 -6.77 -3.17
C GLU A 79 -5.26 -6.88 -2.13
N LEU A 80 -5.78 -5.73 -1.70
CA LEU A 80 -6.88 -5.63 -0.74
C LEU A 80 -8.25 -5.60 -1.45
N GLY A 81 -8.27 -5.19 -2.72
CA GLY A 81 -9.46 -5.16 -3.56
C GLY A 81 -9.45 -4.00 -4.54
N GLU A 82 -10.56 -3.84 -5.23
CA GLU A 82 -10.78 -2.76 -6.20
C GLU A 82 -11.44 -1.55 -5.54
N VAL A 83 -11.03 -0.36 -5.99
CA VAL A 83 -11.62 0.93 -5.64
C VAL A 83 -12.11 1.57 -6.93
N ARG A 84 -13.40 1.94 -6.95
CA ARG A 84 -13.99 2.69 -8.05
C ARG A 84 -14.07 4.17 -7.67
N LEU A 85 -13.55 5.03 -8.55
CA LEU A 85 -13.70 6.48 -8.49
C LEU A 85 -14.75 6.91 -9.52
N GLU A 86 -15.70 7.74 -9.09
CA GLU A 86 -16.83 8.25 -9.89
C GLU A 86 -16.73 9.75 -10.14
#